data_AF-A0AAW3EIR5-F1
#
_entry.id   AF-A0AAW3EIR5-F1
#
_cell.length_a   1.000
_cell.length_b   1.000
_cell.length_c   1.000
_cell.angle_alpha   90.00
_cell.angle_beta   90.00
_cell.angle_gamma   90.00
#
_symmetry.space_group_name_H-M   'P 1'
#
loop_
_entity.id
_entity.type
_entity.pdbx_description
1 polymer ?
#
loop_
_entity_poly.entity_id
_entity_poly.type
_entity_poly.pdbx_seq_one_letter_code
_entity_poly.pdbx_strand_id
1 'polypeptide(L)'
;MIRSFLLLLCMSVTNYVNANELKMAGAFRVFSIDNKRISSVLNYEDYQYNPSYSPSGSNLYNTGFEIILPDGITKKGYLVIHSAKTNNILYRGYYSDKKSIIFDADDRLLDQEGLDFLRIEYFDFDKKFIYVCEQQKVFKLWVAGSISTITILSAEKPDEEVDGFTYCYEANIYKKINR
;
A
#
# COMPACT_ATOMS: atom_id res chain seq x y z
N MET A 1 -32.12 -37.06 3.49
CA MET A 1 -31.98 -35.90 2.58
C MET A 1 -30.76 -35.11 3.01
N ILE A 2 -29.81 -35.03 2.09
CA ILE A 2 -28.50 -34.39 2.20
C ILE A 2 -28.67 -32.87 2.19
N ARG A 3 -27.98 -32.16 3.08
CA ARG A 3 -27.07 -31.07 2.73
C ARG A 3 -26.32 -30.58 3.97
N SER A 4 -25.21 -31.27 4.21
CA SER A 4 -24.02 -30.71 4.84
C SER A 4 -23.60 -29.46 4.04
N PHE A 5 -23.46 -28.32 4.69
CA PHE A 5 -22.60 -27.25 4.20
C PHE A 5 -21.42 -27.16 5.15
N LEU A 6 -20.35 -27.85 4.78
CA LEU A 6 -19.00 -27.60 5.29
C LEU A 6 -18.66 -26.14 4.99
N LEU A 7 -18.54 -25.33 6.03
CA LEU A 7 -17.70 -24.14 5.99
C LEU A 7 -16.25 -24.59 6.19
N LEU A 8 -15.68 -25.14 5.11
CA LEU A 8 -14.24 -25.18 4.91
C LEU A 8 -13.77 -23.73 4.72
N LEU A 9 -13.37 -23.08 5.81
CA LEU A 9 -12.39 -22.00 5.70
C LEU A 9 -11.08 -22.65 5.20
N CYS A 10 -10.94 -22.71 3.88
CA CYS A 10 -9.66 -22.96 3.25
C CYS A 10 -8.70 -21.84 3.66
N MET A 11 -7.85 -22.21 4.62
CA MET A 11 -6.48 -21.77 4.76
C MET A 11 -5.91 -21.10 3.50
N SER A 12 -5.76 -19.79 3.53
CA SER A 12 -4.56 -19.15 3.00
C SER A 12 -3.68 -18.79 4.19
N VAL A 13 -3.12 -19.81 4.84
CA VAL A 13 -2.04 -19.59 5.82
C VAL A 13 -0.81 -19.23 5.00
N THR A 14 -0.68 -17.95 4.67
CA THR A 14 0.63 -17.40 4.38
C THR A 14 1.42 -17.53 5.68
N ASN A 15 2.35 -18.48 5.72
CA ASN A 15 3.29 -18.69 6.83
C ASN A 15 4.19 -17.45 6.94
N TYR A 16 3.68 -16.39 7.55
CA TYR A 16 4.50 -15.29 8.03
C TYR A 16 5.01 -15.72 9.40
N VAL A 17 6.31 -15.95 9.51
CA VAL A 17 6.93 -15.96 10.83
C VAL A 17 7.00 -14.50 11.23
N ASN A 18 6.16 -14.11 12.18
CA ASN A 18 6.27 -12.79 12.79
C ASN A 18 7.68 -12.71 13.39
N ALA A 19 8.51 -11.86 12.80
CA ALA A 19 9.89 -11.70 13.18
C ALA A 19 9.96 -10.73 14.36
N ASN A 20 9.28 -11.07 15.46
CA ASN A 20 9.18 -10.26 16.68
C ASN A 20 10.55 -9.90 17.30
N GLU A 21 11.64 -10.57 16.90
CA GLU A 21 13.01 -10.27 17.32
C GLU A 21 13.71 -9.21 16.44
N LEU A 22 13.10 -8.79 15.32
CA LEU A 22 13.61 -7.71 14.48
C LEU A 22 13.11 -6.36 15.01
N LYS A 23 14.03 -5.40 15.16
CA LYS A 23 13.65 -4.01 15.37
C LYS A 23 12.77 -3.55 14.20
N MET A 24 11.59 -3.01 14.51
CA MET A 24 10.69 -2.43 13.50
C MET A 24 11.48 -1.44 12.63
N ALA A 25 11.39 -1.57 11.31
CA ALA A 25 11.98 -0.58 10.40
C ALA A 25 10.94 0.51 10.19
N GLY A 26 11.06 1.58 10.97
CA GLY A 26 9.99 2.57 11.03
C GLY A 26 8.73 2.04 11.72
N ALA A 27 7.57 2.54 11.30
CA ALA A 27 6.24 2.11 11.72
C ALA A 27 5.76 0.82 11.03
N PHE A 28 6.62 0.16 10.26
CA PHE A 28 6.27 -1.10 9.61
C PHE A 28 6.25 -2.27 10.60
N ARG A 29 5.25 -3.14 10.45
CA ARG A 29 5.38 -4.53 10.89
C ARG A 29 6.27 -5.30 9.93
N VAL A 30 7.22 -6.07 10.47
CA VAL A 30 8.28 -6.74 9.70
C VAL A 30 8.11 -8.25 9.78
N PHE A 31 8.14 -8.92 8.62
CA PHE A 31 8.06 -10.37 8.54
C PHE A 31 9.19 -10.92 7.67
N SER A 32 9.78 -12.05 8.08
CA SER A 32 10.74 -12.76 7.25
C SER A 32 10.06 -13.49 6.10
N ILE A 33 10.73 -13.50 4.95
CA ILE A 33 10.28 -14.22 3.76
C ILE A 33 11.42 -15.08 3.20
N ASP A 34 11.07 -16.17 2.53
CA ASP A 34 12.03 -17.05 1.88
C ASP A 34 12.28 -16.62 0.42
N ASN A 35 13.29 -17.25 -0.21
CA ASN A 35 13.60 -17.00 -1.61
C ASN A 35 12.44 -17.40 -2.54
N LYS A 36 11.62 -18.39 -2.17
CA LYS A 36 10.48 -18.84 -2.98
C LYS A 36 9.41 -17.75 -3.08
N ARG A 37 9.14 -17.04 -1.99
CA ARG A 37 8.25 -15.88 -1.92
C ARG A 37 8.78 -14.75 -2.79
N ILE A 38 10.07 -14.42 -2.69
CA ILE A 38 10.72 -13.40 -3.53
C ILE A 38 10.61 -13.78 -5.00
N SER A 39 10.98 -15.02 -5.36
CA SER A 39 10.81 -15.53 -6.72
C SER A 39 9.35 -15.48 -7.16
N SER A 40 8.37 -15.76 -6.30
CA SER A 40 6.96 -15.63 -6.65
C SER A 40 6.54 -14.17 -6.92
N VAL A 41 7.12 -13.19 -6.22
CA VAL A 41 6.87 -11.77 -6.47
C VAL A 41 7.51 -11.34 -7.80
N LEU A 42 8.71 -11.85 -8.10
CA LEU A 42 9.46 -11.54 -9.33
C LEU A 42 8.96 -12.31 -10.57
N ASN A 43 8.47 -13.54 -10.39
CA ASN A 43 7.97 -14.44 -11.45
C ASN A 43 6.47 -14.29 -11.69
N TYR A 44 5.78 -13.47 -10.89
CA TYR A 44 4.58 -12.83 -11.42
C TYR A 44 5.10 -11.98 -12.58
N GLU A 45 5.08 -12.56 -13.79
CA GLU A 45 5.46 -11.91 -15.04
C GLU A 45 4.84 -10.50 -15.07
N ASP A 46 5.44 -9.60 -15.84
CA ASP A 46 4.99 -8.24 -16.21
C ASP A 46 3.57 -8.20 -16.85
N TYR A 47 2.62 -8.96 -16.32
CA TYR A 47 1.21 -8.75 -16.49
C TYR A 47 0.84 -7.44 -15.83
N GLN A 48 0.83 -6.42 -16.69
CA GLN A 48 -0.34 -5.63 -17.06
C GLN A 48 -1.74 -6.30 -16.89
N TYR A 49 -1.92 -7.37 -16.11
CA TYR A 49 -3.20 -7.88 -15.66
C TYR A 49 -3.45 -7.42 -14.24
N ASN A 50 -3.78 -6.12 -14.21
CA ASN A 50 -4.44 -5.40 -13.16
C ASN A 50 -5.72 -6.13 -12.71
N PRO A 51 -5.89 -6.49 -11.42
CA PRO A 51 -7.09 -6.09 -10.68
C PRO A 51 -6.91 -4.65 -10.16
N SER A 52 -6.00 -3.90 -10.78
CA SER A 52 -5.73 -2.52 -10.45
C SER A 52 -6.98 -1.72 -10.73
N TYR A 53 -7.23 -0.75 -9.87
CA TYR A 53 -8.25 0.25 -10.10
C TYR A 53 -8.12 0.80 -11.54
N SER A 54 -9.06 0.40 -12.40
CA SER A 54 -9.21 0.91 -13.76
C SER A 54 -10.45 1.80 -13.71
N PRO A 55 -10.27 3.11 -13.47
CA PRO A 55 -11.42 3.99 -13.45
C PRO A 55 -12.13 3.92 -14.81
N SER A 56 -13.45 3.88 -14.78
CA SER A 56 -14.29 3.88 -15.98
C SER A 56 -15.21 5.09 -15.93
N GLY A 57 -15.00 6.07 -16.81
CA GLY A 57 -15.80 7.28 -16.83
C GLY A 57 -15.23 8.34 -17.76
N SER A 58 -16.05 9.32 -18.14
CA SER A 58 -15.64 10.43 -19.01
C SER A 58 -14.79 11.49 -18.29
N ASN A 59 -14.79 11.50 -16.96
CA ASN A 59 -14.17 12.53 -16.13
C ASN A 59 -12.99 11.93 -15.34
N LEU A 60 -11.92 11.57 -16.05
CA LEU A 60 -10.70 11.10 -15.41
C LEU A 60 -9.77 12.27 -15.11
N TYR A 61 -9.18 12.26 -13.92
CA TYR A 61 -8.19 13.22 -13.46
C TYR A 61 -6.92 12.50 -13.03
N ASN A 62 -5.77 13.06 -13.39
CA ASN A 62 -4.50 12.52 -12.93
C ASN A 62 -4.30 12.85 -11.45
N THR A 63 -3.87 11.87 -10.68
CA THR A 63 -3.43 12.02 -9.29
C THR A 63 -2.27 11.07 -9.04
N GLY A 64 -1.58 11.18 -7.90
CA GLY A 64 -0.46 10.28 -7.66
C GLY A 64 0.10 10.29 -6.27
N PHE A 65 1.03 9.36 -6.04
CA PHE A 65 1.75 9.22 -4.78
C PHE A 65 3.26 9.23 -4.97
N GLU A 66 3.95 9.86 -4.03
CA GLU A 66 5.38 9.67 -3.81
C GLU A 66 5.56 8.97 -2.47
N ILE A 67 6.14 7.77 -2.47
CA ILE A 67 6.31 6.95 -1.26
C ILE A 67 7.72 7.10 -0.71
N ILE A 68 7.84 7.62 0.51
CA ILE A 68 9.09 7.74 1.24
C ILE A 68 9.17 6.62 2.28
N LEU A 69 10.12 5.71 2.09
CA LEU A 69 10.43 4.62 3.03
C LEU A 69 11.35 5.13 4.16
N PRO A 70 11.27 4.55 5.36
CA PRO A 70 12.14 4.89 6.47
C PRO A 70 13.58 4.47 6.22
N ASP A 71 14.50 5.07 6.96
CA ASP A 71 15.92 4.73 6.90
C ASP A 71 16.17 3.26 7.26
N GLY A 72 17.23 2.71 6.67
CA GLY A 72 17.64 1.34 6.90
C GLY A 72 16.86 0.31 6.10
N ILE A 73 15.82 0.66 5.34
CA ILE A 73 15.24 -0.24 4.33
C ILE A 73 16.07 -0.16 3.05
N THR A 74 16.40 -1.29 2.42
CA THR A 74 17.09 -1.23 1.14
C THR A 74 16.08 -0.77 0.09
N LYS A 75 16.41 0.25 -0.70
CA LYS A 75 15.51 0.82 -1.73
C LYS A 75 15.44 -0.06 -2.98
N LYS A 76 15.72 -1.36 -2.84
CA LYS A 76 15.72 -2.35 -3.91
C LYS A 76 14.70 -3.42 -3.56
N GLY A 77 13.50 -3.21 -4.08
CA GLY A 77 12.37 -4.00 -3.66
C GLY A 77 11.14 -3.75 -4.50
N TYR A 78 10.05 -4.31 -4.03
CA TYR A 78 8.76 -4.29 -4.70
C TYR A 78 7.73 -3.65 -3.79
N LEU A 79 6.96 -2.71 -4.33
CA LEU A 79 5.98 -1.94 -3.60
C LEU A 79 4.57 -2.34 -4.07
N VAL A 80 3.68 -2.50 -3.10
CA VAL A 80 2.24 -2.68 -3.34
C VAL A 80 1.48 -1.66 -2.51
N ILE A 81 0.53 -0.99 -3.15
CA ILE A 81 -0.35 0.00 -2.51
C ILE A 81 -1.79 -0.46 -2.72
N HIS A 82 -2.56 -0.53 -1.64
CA HIS A 82 -3.98 -0.82 -1.66
C HIS A 82 -4.76 0.41 -1.18
N SER A 83 -5.91 0.65 -1.81
CA SER A 83 -6.90 1.65 -1.35
C SER A 83 -8.00 0.93 -0.59
N ALA A 84 -8.33 1.43 0.60
CA ALA A 84 -9.48 0.95 1.34
C ALA A 84 -10.78 1.39 0.67
N LYS A 85 -10.83 2.63 0.14
CA LYS A 85 -12.01 3.19 -0.54
C LYS A 85 -12.47 2.35 -1.73
N THR A 86 -11.53 1.83 -2.53
CA THR A 86 -11.86 1.01 -3.71
C THR A 86 -11.77 -0.49 -3.46
N ASN A 87 -11.21 -0.90 -2.31
CA ASN A 87 -10.84 -2.27 -2.00
C ASN A 87 -9.99 -2.94 -3.10
N ASN A 88 -9.19 -2.15 -3.82
CA ASN A 88 -8.37 -2.59 -4.95
C ASN A 88 -6.88 -2.31 -4.71
N ILE A 89 -6.05 -3.00 -5.47
CA ILE A 89 -4.64 -2.64 -5.64
C ILE A 89 -4.59 -1.39 -6.51
N LEU A 90 -3.87 -0.37 -6.06
CA LEU A 90 -3.62 0.83 -6.84
C LEU A 90 -2.34 0.71 -7.65
N TYR A 91 -1.31 0.17 -7.00
CA TYR A 91 0.01 0.02 -7.57
C TYR A 91 0.62 -1.30 -7.14
N ARG A 92 1.35 -1.92 -8.07
CA ARG A 92 2.17 -3.09 -7.82
C ARG A 92 3.38 -3.03 -8.75
N GLY A 93 4.59 -2.91 -8.22
CA GLY A 93 5.77 -2.80 -9.07
C GLY A 93 7.09 -2.54 -8.33
N TYR A 94 8.18 -2.50 -9.08
CA TYR A 94 9.50 -2.18 -8.52
C TYR A 94 9.54 -0.76 -7.95
N TYR A 95 10.06 -0.64 -6.73
CA TYR A 95 10.17 0.64 -6.06
C TYR A 95 11.32 1.49 -6.63
N SER A 96 11.06 2.79 -6.74
CA SER A 96 12.07 3.81 -7.01
C SER A 96 11.72 5.08 -6.25
N ASP A 97 12.66 5.61 -5.48
CA ASP A 97 12.50 6.86 -4.71
C ASP A 97 12.50 8.13 -5.58
N LYS A 98 12.69 7.99 -6.90
CA LYS A 98 12.74 9.10 -7.86
C LYS A 98 11.50 9.22 -8.74
N LYS A 99 10.50 8.35 -8.56
CA LYS A 99 9.32 8.29 -9.43
C LYS A 99 8.03 8.47 -8.63
N SER A 100 7.23 9.46 -9.02
CA SER A 100 5.84 9.56 -8.62
C SER A 100 5.05 8.45 -9.33
N ILE A 101 4.14 7.81 -8.60
CA ILE A 101 3.21 6.83 -9.15
C ILE A 101 1.93 7.59 -9.50
N ILE A 102 1.60 7.66 -10.78
CA ILE A 102 0.44 8.43 -11.28
C ILE A 102 -0.67 7.45 -11.66
N PHE A 103 -1.88 7.80 -11.26
CA PHE A 103 -3.10 7.06 -11.52
C PHE A 103 -4.11 7.98 -12.21
N ASP A 104 -4.92 7.40 -13.09
CA ASP A 104 -6.18 8.01 -13.47
C ASP A 104 -7.16 7.80 -12.30
N ALA A 105 -7.91 8.84 -11.93
CA ALA A 105 -8.96 8.80 -10.91
C ALA A 105 -10.26 9.35 -11.47
N ASP A 106 -11.38 8.65 -11.24
CA ASP A 106 -12.72 9.15 -11.56
C ASP A 106 -13.34 9.93 -10.40
N ASP A 107 -14.47 10.59 -10.68
CA ASP A 107 -15.19 11.42 -9.72
C ASP A 107 -15.54 10.70 -8.40
N ARG A 108 -15.72 9.37 -8.39
CA ARG A 108 -16.04 8.61 -7.17
C ARG A 108 -14.89 8.54 -6.18
N LEU A 109 -13.66 8.71 -6.65
CA LEU A 109 -12.50 8.86 -5.76
C LEU A 109 -12.43 10.27 -5.17
N LEU A 110 -12.89 11.27 -5.93
CA LEU A 110 -12.77 12.69 -5.62
C LEU A 110 -13.96 13.28 -4.83
N ASP A 111 -15.15 12.67 -4.93
CA ASP A 111 -16.43 13.19 -4.42
C ASP A 111 -16.55 13.27 -2.88
N GLN A 112 -16.01 12.30 -2.16
CA GLN A 112 -16.01 12.25 -0.68
C GLN A 112 -14.81 12.99 -0.10
N GLU A 113 -14.64 14.26 -0.48
CA GLU A 113 -13.53 15.15 -0.08
C GLU A 113 -12.13 14.64 -0.44
N GLY A 114 -12.03 13.51 -1.14
CA GLY A 114 -10.80 12.81 -1.47
C GLY A 114 -10.21 11.97 -0.34
N LEU A 115 -11.00 11.58 0.67
CA LEU A 115 -10.52 10.81 1.82
C LEU A 115 -10.31 9.32 1.52
N ASP A 116 -9.20 8.75 2.01
CA ASP A 116 -8.89 7.31 1.96
C ASP A 116 -7.79 6.98 3.00
N PHE A 117 -7.58 5.70 3.27
CA PHE A 117 -6.40 5.21 3.97
C PHE A 117 -5.77 4.06 3.17
N LEU A 118 -4.44 4.04 3.13
CA LEU A 118 -3.69 3.10 2.32
C LEU A 118 -3.16 1.95 3.17
N ARG A 119 -3.12 0.76 2.58
CA ARG A 119 -2.25 -0.31 3.05
C ARG A 119 -1.06 -0.42 2.11
N ILE A 120 0.13 -0.32 2.68
CA ILE A 120 1.39 -0.30 1.94
C ILE A 120 2.21 -1.51 2.32
N GLU A 121 2.57 -2.32 1.33
CA GLU A 121 3.47 -3.46 1.47
C GLU A 121 4.77 -3.20 0.70
N TYR A 122 5.90 -3.42 1.35
CA TYR A 122 7.21 -3.33 0.73
C TYR A 122 8.01 -4.61 0.92
N PHE A 123 8.46 -5.20 -0.19
CA PHE A 123 9.27 -6.40 -0.22
C PHE A 123 10.73 -6.01 -0.45
N ASP A 124 11.55 -6.09 0.58
CA ASP A 124 12.99 -5.85 0.49
C ASP A 124 13.70 -7.16 0.12
N PHE A 125 14.22 -7.22 -1.10
CA PHE A 125 14.79 -8.45 -1.65
C PHE A 125 16.13 -8.80 -1.03
N ASP A 126 16.92 -7.79 -0.67
CA ASP A 126 18.27 -8.00 -0.14
C ASP A 126 18.18 -8.46 1.33
N LYS A 127 17.26 -7.89 2.11
CA LYS A 127 17.02 -8.29 3.50
C LYS A 127 16.10 -9.50 3.64
N LYS A 128 15.34 -9.83 2.61
CA LYS A 128 14.30 -10.88 2.63
C LYS A 128 13.27 -10.62 3.71
N PHE A 129 12.82 -9.37 3.76
CA PHE A 129 11.73 -8.94 4.63
C PHE A 129 10.57 -8.39 3.82
N ILE A 130 9.37 -8.60 4.34
CA ILE A 130 8.19 -7.83 3.95
C ILE A 130 7.84 -6.87 5.10
N TYR A 131 7.63 -5.63 4.72
CA TYR A 131 7.25 -4.52 5.57
C TYR A 131 5.80 -4.16 5.27
N VAL A 132 4.95 -4.12 6.30
CA VAL A 132 3.50 -3.86 6.13
C VAL A 132 3.08 -2.69 7.03
N CYS A 133 2.64 -1.61 6.38
CA CYS A 133 2.05 -0.45 7.04
C CYS A 133 0.56 -0.49 6.74
N GLU A 134 -0.21 -0.76 7.78
CA GLU A 134 -1.66 -0.82 7.75
C GLU A 134 -2.12 0.14 8.84
N GLN A 135 -2.78 1.22 8.43
CA GLN A 135 -3.29 2.22 9.37
C GLN A 135 -4.79 2.38 9.24
N GLN A 136 -5.37 3.02 10.25
CA GLN A 136 -6.80 3.26 10.34
C GLN A 136 -7.17 4.75 10.22
N LYS A 137 -6.19 5.66 10.31
CA LYS A 137 -6.39 7.11 10.08
C LYS A 137 -6.63 7.40 8.60
N VAL A 138 -7.69 8.15 8.30
CA VAL A 138 -8.01 8.63 6.95
C VAL A 138 -7.24 9.91 6.63
N PHE A 139 -6.81 10.03 5.38
CA PHE A 139 -6.13 11.21 4.86
C PHE A 139 -6.83 11.68 3.59
N LYS A 140 -6.73 12.97 3.30
CA LYS A 140 -7.12 13.51 2.00
C LYS A 140 -6.03 13.17 0.97
N LEU A 141 -6.27 12.11 0.20
CA LEU A 141 -5.31 11.53 -0.74
C LEU A 141 -5.67 11.81 -2.19
N TRP A 142 -6.97 11.78 -2.51
CA TRP A 142 -7.48 11.91 -3.87
C TRP A 142 -7.79 13.37 -4.17
N VAL A 143 -6.80 14.07 -4.74
CA VAL A 143 -6.96 15.44 -5.20
C VAL A 143 -6.60 15.52 -6.67
N ALA A 144 -7.57 15.95 -7.48
CA ALA A 144 -7.41 16.08 -8.92
C ALA A 144 -6.20 16.95 -9.27
N GLY A 145 -5.40 16.48 -10.22
CA GLY A 145 -4.20 17.16 -10.68
C GLY A 145 -3.14 17.32 -9.59
N SER A 146 -3.09 16.43 -8.58
CA SER A 146 -2.13 16.56 -7.49
C SER A 146 -1.42 15.25 -7.16
N ILE A 147 -0.18 15.36 -6.68
CA ILE A 147 0.61 14.27 -6.12
C ILE A 147 0.74 14.47 -4.61
N SER A 148 0.35 13.45 -3.86
CA SER A 148 0.48 13.39 -2.40
C SER A 148 1.75 12.63 -2.03
N THR A 149 2.54 13.17 -1.13
CA THR A 149 3.68 12.48 -0.54
C THR A 149 3.19 11.64 0.63
N ILE A 150 3.49 10.35 0.62
CA ILE A 150 3.21 9.41 1.71
C ILE A 150 4.54 9.07 2.38
N THR A 151 4.73 9.56 3.59
CA THR A 151 5.94 9.35 4.38
C THR A 151 5.67 8.29 5.42
N ILE A 152 6.26 7.11 5.26
CA ILE A 152 6.20 6.08 6.29
C ILE A 152 7.02 6.54 7.51
N LEU A 153 6.42 6.44 8.69
CA LEU A 153 7.00 6.99 9.92
C LEU A 153 8.13 6.12 10.47
N SER A 154 8.93 6.69 11.37
CA SER A 154 9.97 5.98 12.11
C SER A 154 9.43 5.10 13.24
N ALA A 155 8.18 5.30 13.66
CA ALA A 155 7.43 4.48 14.60
C ALA A 155 5.93 4.78 14.42
N GLU A 156 5.07 3.84 14.83
CA GLU A 156 3.62 4.10 14.87
C GLU A 156 3.33 5.26 15.82
N LYS A 157 2.37 6.11 15.45
CA LYS A 157 1.89 7.21 16.28
C LYS A 157 0.41 7.00 16.63
N PRO A 158 -0.03 7.38 17.84
CA PRO A 158 -1.44 7.37 18.19
C PRO A 158 -2.18 8.43 17.37
N ASP A 159 -3.40 8.11 16.93
CA ASP A 159 -4.29 9.07 16.30
C ASP A 159 -4.87 10.00 17.38
N GLU A 160 -4.57 11.29 17.26
CA GLU A 160 -5.04 12.32 18.19
C GLU A 160 -6.57 12.54 18.09
N GLU A 161 -7.19 12.14 16.98
CA GLU A 161 -8.62 12.35 16.72
C GLU A 161 -9.48 11.15 17.12
N VAL A 162 -8.89 9.94 17.20
CA VAL A 162 -9.62 8.69 17.45
C VAL A 162 -8.84 7.82 18.44
N ASP A 163 -9.40 7.67 19.65
CA ASP A 163 -8.77 6.88 20.71
C ASP A 163 -8.61 5.40 20.30
N GLY A 164 -7.46 4.82 20.64
CA GLY A 164 -7.10 3.44 20.32
C GLY A 164 -6.65 3.19 18.87
N PHE A 165 -6.62 4.21 18.01
CA PHE A 165 -6.16 4.07 16.62
C PHE A 165 -4.71 4.53 16.49
N THR A 166 -3.94 3.90 15.60
CA THR A 166 -2.58 4.33 15.25
C THR A 166 -2.44 4.57 13.75
N TYR A 167 -1.45 5.38 13.39
CA TYR A 167 -1.04 5.60 12.02
C TYR A 167 0.45 5.34 11.83
N CYS A 168 0.77 4.80 10.65
CA CYS A 168 2.12 4.39 10.27
C CYS A 168 2.70 5.21 9.12
N TYR A 169 1.92 6.14 8.55
CA TYR A 169 2.41 7.15 7.61
C TYR A 169 1.74 8.51 7.81
N GLU A 170 2.40 9.56 7.32
CA GLU A 170 1.80 10.88 7.13
C GLU A 170 1.59 11.13 5.63
N ALA A 171 0.49 11.78 5.26
CA ALA A 171 0.22 12.17 3.88
C ALA A 171 0.14 13.69 3.75
N ASN A 172 0.89 14.24 2.80
CA ASN A 172 0.92 15.67 2.52
C ASN A 172 0.72 15.93 1.02
N ILE A 173 -0.22 16.81 0.66
CA ILE A 173 -0.45 17.17 -0.74
C ILE A 173 0.63 18.18 -1.15
N TYR A 174 1.59 17.73 -1.97
CA TYR A 174 2.80 18.50 -2.23
C TYR A 174 2.78 19.25 -3.57
N LYS A 175 2.21 18.65 -4.62
CA LYS A 175 2.53 19.07 -5.99
C LYS A 175 1.33 19.04 -6.92
N LYS A 176 1.16 20.10 -7.70
CA LYS A 176 0.26 20.12 -8.86
C LYS A 176 0.90 19.37 -10.03
N ILE A 177 0.15 18.48 -10.66
CA ILE A 177 0.48 17.84 -11.92
C ILE A 177 0.21 18.88 -13.01
N ASN A 178 1.27 19.48 -13.54
CA ASN A 178 1.15 20.34 -14.72
C ASN A 178 0.79 19.44 -15.92
N ARG A 179 -0.27 19.83 -16.65
CA ARG A 179 -0.63 19.23 -17.94
C ARG A 179 0.40 19.60 -19.01
#